data_AF-A0A1E5Q1G4-F1
#
_entry.id   AF-A0A1E5Q1G4-F1
#
_cell.length_a   1.000
_cell.length_b   1.000
_cell.length_c   1.000
_cell.angle_alpha   90.00
_cell.angle_beta   90.00
_cell.angle_gamma   90.00
#
_symmetry.space_group_name_H-M   'P 1'
#
loop_
_entity.id
_entity.type
_entity.pdbx_description
1 polymer ?
#
loop_
_entity_poly.entity_id
_entity_poly.type
_entity_poly.pdbx_seq_one_letter_code
_entity_poly.pdbx_strand_id
1 'polypeptide(L)'
;MPLRARQDLLSRTALGVFRLNGQFLAVSEELARPAGLTAAWWQVLGAVLREPLPVAGIARAMGITRQSVQRIADLLAAKGLAEYVPNPAHRRAKLLRPTEAGREAIGRITPGHASLATRLAEELGDAAFAETVRVLNRLTKALDAVAEPRTDA
;
A
#
# COMPACT_ATOMS: atom_id res chain seq x y z
N MET A 1 33.73 0.10 -2.19
CA MET A 1 32.97 0.98 -3.09
C MET A 1 33.16 2.44 -2.67
N PRO A 2 33.55 3.36 -3.57
CA PRO A 2 33.75 4.78 -3.23
C PRO A 2 32.47 5.49 -2.75
N LEU A 3 32.58 6.55 -1.95
CA LEU A 3 31.43 7.32 -1.42
C LEU A 3 30.51 7.84 -2.53
N ARG A 4 31.08 8.43 -3.59
CA ARG A 4 30.32 8.93 -4.75
C ARG A 4 29.48 7.85 -5.41
N ALA A 5 30.03 6.65 -5.53
CA ALA A 5 29.30 5.54 -6.10
C ALA A 5 28.12 5.13 -5.19
N ARG A 6 28.24 5.24 -3.85
CA ARG A 6 27.14 4.93 -2.92
C ARG A 6 26.02 5.97 -3.00
N GLN A 7 26.38 7.24 -3.16
CA GLN A 7 25.43 8.32 -3.39
C GLN A 7 24.67 8.14 -4.71
N ASP A 8 25.35 7.72 -5.78
CA ASP A 8 24.70 7.40 -7.06
C ASP A 8 23.69 6.25 -6.92
N LEU A 9 24.04 5.18 -6.21
CA LEU A 9 23.09 4.08 -5.92
C LEU A 9 21.85 4.58 -5.18
N LEU A 10 21.99 5.42 -4.16
CA LEU A 10 20.88 6.00 -3.42
C LEU A 10 19.97 6.83 -4.35
N SER A 11 20.57 7.76 -5.10
CA SER A 11 19.84 8.66 -6.01
C SER A 11 19.09 7.89 -7.09
N ARG A 12 19.74 6.91 -7.74
CA ARG A 12 19.11 6.07 -8.77
C ARG A 12 17.96 5.24 -8.21
N THR A 13 18.14 4.68 -7.02
CA THR A 13 17.09 3.90 -6.35
C THR A 13 15.89 4.79 -6.03
N ALA A 14 16.11 5.96 -5.43
CA ALA A 14 15.05 6.89 -5.07
C ALA A 14 14.27 7.39 -6.31
N LEU A 15 14.97 7.82 -7.36
CA LEU A 15 14.34 8.26 -8.61
C LEU A 15 13.54 7.13 -9.28
N GLY A 16 14.06 5.90 -9.26
CA GLY A 16 13.34 4.72 -9.73
C GLY A 16 12.03 4.49 -8.96
N VAL A 17 12.08 4.56 -7.63
CA VAL A 17 10.89 4.41 -6.77
C VAL A 17 9.86 5.51 -7.04
N PHE A 18 10.26 6.78 -7.18
CA PHE A 18 9.33 7.88 -7.44
C PHE A 18 8.61 7.73 -8.79
N ARG A 19 9.36 7.37 -9.84
CA ARG A 19 8.77 7.09 -11.16
C ARG A 19 7.80 5.92 -11.10
N LEU A 20 8.21 4.82 -10.45
CA LEU A 20 7.40 3.62 -10.32
C LEU A 20 6.12 3.88 -9.51
N ASN A 21 6.21 4.67 -8.44
CA ASN A 21 5.05 5.09 -7.66
C ASN A 21 4.04 5.88 -8.53
N GLY A 22 4.52 6.79 -9.37
CA GLY A 22 3.66 7.51 -10.32
C GLY A 22 2.94 6.55 -11.29
N GLN A 23 3.66 5.57 -11.83
CA GLN A 23 3.08 4.54 -12.71
C GLN A 23 2.04 3.68 -11.98
N PHE A 24 2.33 3.25 -10.75
CA PHE A 24 1.37 2.48 -9.95
C PHE A 24 0.14 3.29 -9.59
N LEU A 25 0.26 4.58 -9.28
CA LEU A 25 -0.90 5.43 -9.02
C LEU A 25 -1.79 5.57 -10.25
N ALA A 26 -1.19 5.80 -11.43
CA ALA A 26 -1.95 5.90 -12.68
C ALA A 26 -2.71 4.60 -12.99
N VAL A 27 -2.01 3.47 -12.94
CA VAL A 27 -2.61 2.15 -13.17
C VAL A 27 -3.67 1.83 -12.11
N SER A 28 -3.42 2.21 -10.85
CA SER A 28 -4.41 1.97 -9.78
C SER A 28 -5.68 2.78 -9.96
N GLU A 29 -5.57 3.99 -10.49
CA GLU A 29 -6.74 4.83 -10.80
C GLU A 29 -7.56 4.22 -11.94
N GLU A 30 -6.90 3.72 -12.99
CA GLU A 30 -7.55 3.00 -14.08
C GLU A 30 -8.28 1.74 -13.59
N LEU A 31 -7.63 0.97 -12.70
CA LEU A 31 -8.20 -0.23 -12.10
C LEU A 31 -9.38 0.06 -11.16
N ALA A 32 -9.33 1.18 -10.43
CA ALA A 32 -10.37 1.56 -9.47
C ALA A 32 -11.61 2.18 -10.12
N ARG A 33 -11.45 2.78 -11.32
CA ARG A 33 -12.52 3.49 -12.04
C ARG A 33 -13.81 2.68 -12.25
N PRO A 34 -13.79 1.39 -12.67
CA PRO A 34 -15.01 0.59 -12.82
C PRO A 34 -15.76 0.35 -11.51
N ALA A 35 -15.08 0.44 -10.37
CA ALA A 35 -15.68 0.27 -9.06
C ALA A 35 -16.28 1.57 -8.49
N GLY A 36 -16.09 2.71 -9.16
CA GLY A 36 -16.44 4.04 -8.63
C GLY A 36 -15.55 4.46 -7.47
N LEU A 37 -14.34 3.89 -7.37
CA LEU A 37 -13.36 4.18 -6.34
C LEU A 37 -12.20 5.00 -6.93
N THR A 38 -11.51 5.75 -6.06
CA THR A 38 -10.19 6.30 -6.36
C THR A 38 -9.11 5.29 -6.00
N ALA A 39 -7.90 5.43 -6.56
CA ALA A 39 -6.75 4.60 -6.17
C ALA A 39 -6.51 4.61 -4.65
N ALA A 40 -6.62 5.78 -4.01
CA ALA A 40 -6.41 5.93 -2.58
C ALA A 40 -7.47 5.20 -1.73
N TRP A 41 -8.72 5.17 -2.17
CA TRP A 41 -9.79 4.44 -1.49
C TRP A 41 -9.60 2.94 -1.63
N TRP A 42 -9.24 2.49 -2.83
CA TRP A 42 -8.94 1.08 -3.08
C TRP A 42 -7.74 0.62 -2.24
N GLN A 43 -6.69 1.42 -2.13
CA GLN A 43 -5.53 1.13 -1.28
C GLN A 43 -5.89 0.94 0.20
N VAL A 44 -6.68 1.85 0.78
CA VAL A 44 -7.10 1.74 2.18
C VAL A 44 -8.03 0.56 2.42
N LEU A 45 -8.99 0.33 1.53
CA LEU A 45 -9.86 -0.85 1.59
C LEU A 45 -9.06 -2.15 1.43
N GLY A 46 -8.12 -2.18 0.48
CA GLY A 46 -7.24 -3.30 0.18
C GLY A 46 -6.38 -3.71 1.37
N ALA A 47 -5.85 -2.72 2.11
CA ALA A 47 -5.05 -2.96 3.31
C ALA A 47 -5.81 -3.72 4.42
N VAL A 48 -7.15 -3.63 4.45
CA VAL A 48 -8.00 -4.27 5.47
C VAL A 48 -8.81 -5.46 4.93
N LEU A 49 -8.53 -5.91 3.71
CA LEU A 49 -9.21 -7.06 3.10
C LEU A 49 -8.94 -8.37 3.84
N ARG A 50 -7.69 -8.58 4.24
CA ARG A 50 -7.26 -9.82 4.90
C ARG A 50 -7.61 -9.84 6.37
N GLU A 51 -7.38 -8.71 7.05
CA GLU A 51 -7.69 -8.55 8.47
C GLU A 51 -8.01 -7.07 8.79
N PRO A 52 -8.86 -6.80 9.79
CA PRO A 52 -9.12 -5.44 10.23
C PRO A 52 -7.87 -4.78 10.84
N LEU A 53 -7.58 -3.54 10.46
CA LEU A 53 -6.42 -2.80 10.97
C LEU A 53 -6.83 -1.46 11.58
N PRO A 54 -6.13 -0.98 12.62
CA PRO A 54 -6.27 0.40 13.05
C PRO A 54 -5.68 1.34 11.99
N VAL A 55 -6.12 2.60 11.97
CA VAL A 55 -5.60 3.64 11.05
C VAL A 55 -4.07 3.75 11.06
N ALA A 56 -3.43 3.59 12.23
CA ALA A 56 -1.98 3.57 12.33
C ALA A 56 -1.32 2.34 11.69
N GLY A 57 -2.01 1.20 11.65
CA GLY A 57 -1.57 -0.01 10.93
C GLY A 57 -1.64 0.19 9.43
N ILE A 58 -2.76 0.72 8.94
CA ILE A 58 -2.96 1.03 7.52
C ILE A 58 -1.93 2.07 7.04
N ALA A 59 -1.70 3.13 7.82
CA ALA A 59 -0.71 4.17 7.49
C ALA A 59 0.70 3.59 7.28
N ARG A 60 1.13 2.66 8.15
CA ARG A 60 2.41 1.96 8.00
C ARG A 60 2.42 1.04 6.77
N ALA A 61 1.37 0.25 6.57
CA ALA A 61 1.27 -0.66 5.43
C ALA A 61 1.28 0.09 4.09
N MET A 62 0.67 1.27 4.03
CA MET A 62 0.52 2.06 2.80
C MET A 62 1.61 3.13 2.60
N GLY A 63 2.48 3.35 3.59
CA GLY A 63 3.53 4.38 3.52
C GLY A 63 2.98 5.82 3.44
N ILE A 64 1.78 6.08 3.96
CA ILE A 64 1.13 7.41 3.96
C ILE A 64 0.81 7.86 5.38
N THR A 65 0.57 9.16 5.56
CA THR A 65 0.34 9.73 6.89
C THR A 65 -0.96 9.22 7.52
N ARG A 66 -0.96 9.08 8.86
CA ARG A 66 -2.16 8.69 9.62
C ARG A 66 -3.35 9.60 9.36
N GLN A 67 -3.12 10.90 9.22
CA GLN A 67 -4.16 11.88 8.91
C GLN A 67 -4.77 11.63 7.52
N SER A 68 -3.96 11.26 6.53
CA SER A 68 -4.49 10.93 5.20
C SER A 68 -5.34 9.67 5.25
N VAL A 69 -4.86 8.62 5.91
CA VAL A 69 -5.63 7.38 6.12
C VAL A 69 -6.92 7.65 6.87
N GLN A 70 -6.88 8.42 7.95
CA GLN A 70 -8.07 8.76 8.74
C GLN A 70 -9.16 9.39 7.87
N ARG A 71 -8.80 10.40 7.07
CA ARG A 71 -9.75 11.05 6.14
C ARG A 71 -10.35 10.06 5.15
N ILE A 72 -9.54 9.16 4.58
CA ILE A 72 -10.01 8.16 3.62
C ILE A 72 -10.92 7.13 4.32
N ALA A 73 -10.52 6.64 5.49
CA ALA A 73 -11.29 5.68 6.28
C ALA A 73 -12.65 6.24 6.69
N ASP A 74 -12.71 7.51 7.10
CA ASP A 74 -13.96 8.18 7.45
C ASP A 74 -14.88 8.37 6.24
N LEU A 75 -14.31 8.70 5.07
CA LEU A 75 -15.07 8.77 3.82
C LEU A 75 -15.63 7.40 3.38
N LEU A 76 -14.82 6.34 3.49
CA LEU A 76 -15.24 4.97 3.21
C LEU A 76 -16.36 4.53 4.16
N ALA A 77 -16.25 4.88 5.44
CA ALA A 77 -17.27 4.60 6.43
C ALA A 77 -18.57 5.37 6.17
N ALA A 78 -18.48 6.67 5.86
CA ALA A 78 -19.64 7.48 5.49
C ALA A 78 -20.34 6.97 4.22
N LYS A 79 -19.60 6.32 3.31
CA LYS A 79 -20.14 5.70 2.09
C LYS A 79 -20.62 4.27 2.28
N GLY A 80 -20.55 3.73 3.50
CA GLY A 80 -20.97 2.36 3.80
C GLY A 80 -20.06 1.28 3.18
N LEU A 81 -18.85 1.63 2.74
CA LEU A 81 -17.87 0.71 2.14
C LEU A 81 -16.94 0.10 3.19
N ALA A 82 -16.76 0.78 4.32
CA ALA A 82 -16.01 0.29 5.46
C ALA A 82 -16.77 0.59 6.75
N GLU A 83 -16.34 -0.03 7.85
CA GLU A 83 -16.88 0.27 9.16
C GLU A 83 -15.80 0.15 10.23
N TYR A 84 -15.97 0.93 11.30
CA TYR A 84 -15.12 0.85 12.47
C TYR A 84 -15.68 -0.15 13.48
N VAL A 85 -14.86 -1.12 13.86
CA VAL A 85 -15.18 -2.11 14.89
C VAL A 85 -14.29 -1.91 16.13
N PRO A 86 -14.76 -2.32 17.32
CA PRO A 86 -13.94 -2.24 18.54
C PRO A 86 -12.60 -2.97 18.37
N ASN A 87 -11.56 -2.42 19.00
CA ASN A 87 -10.26 -3.06 19.10
C ASN A 87 -10.07 -3.59 20.54
N PRO A 88 -10.08 -4.92 20.75
CA PRO A 88 -9.91 -5.51 22.07
C PRO A 88 -8.58 -5.12 22.75
N ALA A 89 -7.52 -4.93 21.95
CA ALA A 89 -6.20 -4.58 22.46
C ALA A 89 -6.06 -3.08 22.79
N HIS A 90 -6.86 -2.21 22.17
CA HIS A 90 -6.73 -0.76 22.37
C HIS A 90 -8.03 -0.01 22.11
N ARG A 91 -8.82 0.24 23.17
CA ARG A 91 -10.19 0.82 23.09
C ARG A 91 -10.33 2.09 22.24
N ARG A 92 -9.32 2.98 22.25
CA ARG A 92 -9.34 4.24 21.47
C ARG A 92 -8.94 4.08 20.00
N ALA A 93 -8.36 2.94 19.61
CA ALA A 93 -7.85 2.70 18.26
C ALA A 93 -8.71 1.65 17.57
N LYS A 94 -9.92 2.04 17.17
CA LYS A 94 -10.86 1.17 16.45
C LYS A 94 -10.21 0.56 15.20
N LEU A 95 -10.59 -0.66 14.87
CA LEU A 95 -10.15 -1.33 13.66
C LEU A 95 -11.10 -0.95 12.52
N LEU A 96 -10.56 -0.75 11.33
CA LEU A 96 -11.34 -0.58 10.11
C LEU A 96 -11.45 -1.96 9.43
N ARG A 97 -12.64 -2.30 8.95
CA ARG A 97 -12.86 -3.47 8.08
C ARG A 97 -13.78 -3.11 6.91
N PRO A 98 -13.72 -3.81 5.78
CA PRO A 98 -14.66 -3.61 4.69
C PRO A 98 -16.05 -4.13 5.08
N THR A 99 -17.10 -3.43 4.65
CA THR A 99 -18.47 -3.95 4.66
C THR A 99 -18.67 -4.92 3.50
N GLU A 100 -19.87 -5.48 3.36
CA GLU A 100 -20.19 -6.28 2.18
C GLU A 100 -20.12 -5.45 0.89
N ALA A 101 -20.73 -4.26 0.88
CA ALA A 101 -20.63 -3.33 -0.25
C ALA A 101 -19.17 -2.94 -0.56
N GLY A 102 -18.32 -2.81 0.46
CA GLY A 102 -16.88 -2.61 0.28
C GLY A 102 -16.19 -3.78 -0.42
N ARG A 103 -16.50 -5.02 -0.01
CA ARG A 103 -15.99 -6.23 -0.65
C ARG A 103 -16.46 -6.36 -2.09
N GLU A 104 -17.73 -6.10 -2.36
CA GLU A 104 -18.28 -6.08 -3.73
C GLU A 104 -17.60 -5.02 -4.60
N ALA A 105 -17.35 -3.82 -4.07
CA ALA A 105 -16.65 -2.77 -4.79
C ALA A 105 -15.22 -3.19 -5.19
N ILE A 106 -14.51 -3.86 -4.28
CA ILE A 106 -13.18 -4.42 -4.58
C ILE A 106 -13.29 -5.56 -5.59
N GLY A 107 -14.32 -6.40 -5.49
CA GLY A 107 -14.58 -7.48 -6.43
C GLY A 107 -14.71 -7.00 -7.88
N ARG A 108 -15.19 -5.76 -8.10
CA ARG A 108 -15.21 -5.12 -9.44
C ARG A 108 -13.83 -4.74 -9.97
N ILE A 109 -12.82 -4.61 -9.10
CA ILE A 109 -11.43 -4.28 -9.47
C ILE A 109 -10.62 -5.56 -9.74
N THR A 110 -10.94 -6.66 -9.05
CA THR A 110 -10.21 -7.93 -9.10
C THR A 110 -9.88 -8.42 -10.51
N PRO A 111 -10.79 -8.38 -11.51
CA PRO A 111 -10.48 -8.84 -12.87
C PRO A 111 -9.37 -8.02 -13.53
N GLY A 112 -9.43 -6.69 -13.42
CA GLY A 112 -8.41 -5.80 -13.97
C GLY A 112 -7.06 -5.99 -13.27
N HIS A 113 -7.08 -6.13 -11.94
CA HIS A 113 -5.88 -6.42 -11.16
C HIS A 113 -5.25 -7.76 -11.56
N ALA A 114 -6.06 -8.82 -11.75
CA ALA A 114 -5.58 -10.11 -12.20
C ALA A 114 -4.95 -10.05 -13.60
N SER A 115 -5.61 -9.36 -14.55
CA SER A 115 -5.09 -9.17 -15.91
C SER A 115 -3.75 -8.43 -15.91
N LEU A 116 -3.62 -7.37 -15.12
CA LEU A 116 -2.35 -6.67 -14.97
C LEU A 116 -1.26 -7.57 -14.37
N ALA A 117 -1.60 -8.34 -13.33
CA ALA A 117 -0.65 -9.24 -12.68
C ALA A 117 -0.13 -10.30 -13.67
N THR A 118 -1.01 -10.89 -14.47
CA THR A 118 -0.64 -11.85 -15.54
C THR A 118 0.28 -11.20 -16.57
N ARG A 119 -0.07 -10.02 -17.09
CA ARG A 119 0.77 -9.32 -18.09
C ARG A 119 2.15 -8.96 -17.54
N LEU A 120 2.23 -8.52 -16.28
CA LEU A 120 3.52 -8.26 -15.64
C LEU A 120 4.34 -9.53 -15.45
N ALA A 121 3.69 -10.65 -15.09
CA ALA A 121 4.35 -11.94 -14.97
C ALA A 121 4.85 -12.47 -16.33
N GLU A 122 4.10 -12.25 -17.42
CA GLU A 122 4.52 -12.59 -18.79
C GLU A 122 5.74 -11.78 -19.24
N GLU A 123 5.77 -10.47 -18.93
CA GLU A 123 6.88 -9.59 -19.32
C GLU A 123 8.14 -9.79 -18.45
N LEU A 124 8.00 -10.07 -17.16
CA LEU A 124 9.13 -10.18 -16.23
C LEU A 124 9.59 -11.63 -16.04
N GLY A 125 8.69 -12.60 -16.18
CA GLY A 125 8.81 -13.94 -15.64
C GLY A 125 8.56 -14.00 -14.12
N ASP A 126 7.92 -15.07 -13.66
CA ASP A 126 7.52 -15.25 -12.26
C ASP A 126 8.68 -15.10 -11.26
N ALA A 127 9.84 -15.67 -11.61
CA ALA A 127 11.02 -15.64 -10.74
C ALA A 127 11.55 -14.21 -10.53
N ALA A 128 11.63 -13.41 -11.61
CA ALA A 128 12.10 -12.03 -11.51
C ALA A 128 11.05 -11.13 -10.85
N PHE A 129 9.76 -11.42 -11.07
CA PHE A 129 8.68 -10.69 -10.40
C PHE A 129 8.71 -10.94 -8.88
N ALA A 130 8.91 -12.20 -8.46
CA ALA A 130 9.11 -12.55 -7.06
C ALA A 130 10.40 -11.95 -6.46
N GLU A 131 11.50 -11.91 -7.23
CA GLU A 131 12.74 -11.20 -6.82
C GLU A 131 12.48 -9.72 -6.58
N THR A 132 11.73 -9.05 -7.46
CA THR A 132 11.38 -7.63 -7.31
C THR A 132 10.71 -7.37 -5.96
N VAL A 133 9.74 -8.20 -5.57
CA VAL A 133 9.09 -8.10 -4.25
C VAL A 133 10.12 -8.27 -3.12
N ARG A 134 11.04 -9.23 -3.23
CA ARG A 134 12.07 -9.47 -2.20
C ARG A 134 13.04 -8.29 -2.07
N VAL A 135 13.49 -7.71 -3.18
CA VAL A 135 14.39 -6.55 -3.19
C VAL A 135 13.72 -5.32 -2.58
N LEU A 136 12.47 -5.02 -2.96
CA LEU A 136 11.72 -3.89 -2.41
C LEU A 136 11.51 -4.05 -0.90
N ASN A 137 11.08 -5.23 -0.44
CA ASN A 137 10.92 -5.50 0.98
C ASN A 137 12.22 -5.38 1.77
N ARG A 138 13.35 -5.80 1.19
CA ARG A 138 14.67 -5.64 1.80
C ARG A 138 15.06 -4.16 1.90
N LEU A 139 14.78 -3.37 0.87
CA LEU A 139 15.04 -1.92 0.88
C LEU A 139 14.19 -1.21 1.95
N THR A 140 12.89 -1.52 2.06
CA THR A 140 12.02 -0.98 3.12
C THR A 140 12.58 -1.28 4.51
N LYS A 141 12.92 -2.56 4.79
CA LYS A 141 13.50 -2.95 6.08
C LYS A 141 14.82 -2.24 6.37
N ALA A 142 15.66 -2.04 5.36
CA ALA A 142 16.93 -1.33 5.51
C ALA A 142 16.70 0.15 5.83
N LEU A 143 15.70 0.79 5.20
CA LEU A 143 15.32 2.18 5.48
C LEU A 143 14.77 2.34 6.90
N ASP A 144 13.93 1.41 7.36
CA ASP A 144 13.41 1.43 8.73
C ASP A 144 14.56 1.33 9.75
N ALA A 145 15.49 0.40 9.54
CA ALA A 145 16.61 0.17 10.45
C ALA A 145 17.59 1.36 10.54
N VAL A 146 17.72 2.17 9.49
CA VAL A 146 18.59 3.37 9.51
C VAL A 146 17.86 4.63 9.97
N ALA A 147 16.53 4.64 9.93
CA ALA A 147 15.70 5.75 10.43
C ALA A 147 15.48 5.70 11.94
N GLU A 148 15.60 4.51 12.55
CA GLU A 148 15.67 4.39 14.01
C GLU A 148 16.92 5.12 14.53
N PRO A 149 16.80 5.99 15.54
CA PRO A 149 17.96 6.67 16.11
C PRO A 149 18.94 5.61 16.63
N ARG A 150 20.19 5.66 16.17
CA ARG A 150 21.28 4.94 16.80
C ARG A 150 21.31 5.35 18.27
N THR A 151 20.86 4.46 19.14
CA THR A 151 21.08 4.61 20.57
C THR A 151 22.53 4.23 20.80
N ASP A 152 23.44 5.13 20.43
CA ASP A 152 24.84 5.03 20.82
C ASP A 152 24.88 5.35 22.32
N ALA A 153 25.13 4.32 23.12
CA ALA A 153 25.49 4.42 24.54
C ALA A 153 26.99 4.69 24.68
#